data_AF-A0A2G5U5Y6-F1
#
_entry.id   AF-A0A2G5U5Y6-F1
#
_cell.length_a   1.000
_cell.length_b   1.000
_cell.length_c   1.000
_cell.angle_alpha   90.00
_cell.angle_beta   90.00
_cell.angle_gamma   90.00
#
_symmetry.space_group_name_H-M   'P 1'
#
loop_
_entity.id
_entity.type
_entity.pdbx_description
1 polymer ?
#
loop_
_entity_poly.entity_id
_entity_poly.type
_entity_poly.pdbx_seq_one_letter_code
_entity_poly.pdbx_strand_id
1 'polypeptide(L)'
;MERSTIICYILKCILFGLLNPLWFIFSLAFEFYTHLHPFGLTHFTFFHSFVCSTLLIEPVTYETKEASLLLLLHLHLVILFGVGVLSSAALKEAKLKAQKLNHVILGFFVMLLSVWTLFGSIIAIGFRYKVPVFGFMYFLALCSLLASWFLLCNVWSDLYLTLPPKDQPFFGIKIYVVLFGLLHLSISIASFFLTKFWPLCCLLLFASFVFSCNLWSCFFTKSYYLCEHRRHEWDMQESPIDGIICHVVVRRNVRRVEHRTKLPIGFQFDDVLDINGLWYTVLESHRVSHRDN
;
A
#
# COMPACT_ATOMS: atom_id res chain seq x y z
N MET A 1 15.22 -17.21 25.27
CA MET A 1 15.28 -17.45 23.81
C MET A 1 16.53 -18.26 23.53
N GLU A 2 16.40 -19.48 23.02
CA GLU A 2 17.54 -20.39 22.83
C GLU A 2 18.53 -19.88 21.77
N ARG A 3 19.82 -20.17 21.96
CA ARG A 3 20.93 -19.73 21.09
C ARG A 3 20.73 -20.14 19.62
N SER A 4 20.05 -21.27 19.39
CA SER A 4 19.68 -21.76 18.06
C SER A 4 18.66 -20.85 17.37
N THR A 5 17.66 -20.36 18.10
CA THR A 5 16.63 -19.45 17.59
C THR A 5 17.22 -18.12 17.13
N ILE A 6 18.22 -17.60 17.84
CA ILE A 6 18.92 -16.36 17.50
C ILE A 6 19.69 -16.50 16.18
N ILE A 7 20.42 -17.61 16.00
CA ILE A 7 21.20 -17.86 14.78
C ILE A 7 20.28 -18.01 13.57
N CYS A 8 19.18 -18.76 13.71
CA CYS A 8 18.19 -18.91 12.65
C CYS A 8 17.53 -17.57 12.27
N TYR A 9 17.24 -16.72 13.25
CA TYR A 9 16.71 -15.37 13.00
C TYR A 9 17.71 -14.50 12.22
N ILE A 10 18.98 -14.46 12.65
CA ILE A 10 20.03 -13.69 11.98
C ILE A 10 20.21 -14.19 10.53
N LEU A 11 20.24 -15.50 10.32
CA LEU A 11 20.39 -16.09 8.99
C LEU A 11 19.19 -15.73 8.09
N LYS A 12 17.97 -15.77 8.62
CA LYS A 12 16.76 -15.34 7.92
C LYS A 12 16.86 -13.87 7.50
N CYS A 13 17.30 -12.99 8.40
CA CYS A 13 17.48 -11.57 8.10
C CYS A 13 18.55 -11.33 7.01
N ILE A 14 19.70 -12.00 7.10
CA ILE A 14 20.77 -11.89 6.08
C ILE A 14 20.27 -12.38 4.73
N LEU A 15 19.65 -13.57 4.69
CA LEU A 15 19.13 -14.13 3.45
C LEU A 15 18.06 -13.22 2.83
N PHE A 16 17.19 -12.67 3.65
CA PHE A 16 16.16 -11.74 3.21
C PHE A 16 16.75 -10.44 2.65
N GLY A 17 17.77 -9.88 3.31
CA GLY A 17 18.49 -8.70 2.83
C GLY A 17 19.23 -8.94 1.50
N LEU A 18 19.77 -10.14 1.29
CA LEU A 18 20.44 -10.50 0.04
C LEU A 18 19.47 -10.72 -1.12
N LEU A 19 18.35 -11.41 -0.87
CA LEU A 19 17.37 -11.73 -1.91
C LEU A 19 16.48 -10.54 -2.27
N ASN A 20 16.19 -9.67 -1.31
CA ASN A 20 15.36 -8.49 -1.53
C ASN A 20 15.87 -7.28 -0.73
N PRO A 21 16.98 -6.66 -1.18
CA PRO A 21 17.60 -5.55 -0.47
C PRO A 21 16.67 -4.34 -0.38
N LEU A 22 15.87 -4.09 -1.42
CA LEU A 22 14.94 -2.96 -1.45
C LEU A 22 13.90 -3.08 -0.32
N TRP A 23 13.22 -4.22 -0.24
CA TRP A 23 12.21 -4.46 0.79
C TRP A 23 12.82 -4.55 2.19
N PHE A 24 14.03 -5.08 2.32
CA PHE A 24 14.75 -5.08 3.59
C PHE A 24 15.02 -3.65 4.09
N ILE A 25 15.52 -2.76 3.24
CA ILE A 25 15.75 -1.35 3.57
C ILE A 25 14.44 -0.68 4.01
N PHE A 26 13.35 -0.87 3.26
CA PHE A 26 12.06 -0.30 3.64
C PHE A 26 11.55 -0.87 4.95
N SER A 27 11.68 -2.19 5.18
CA SER A 27 11.26 -2.81 6.43
C SER A 27 12.02 -2.28 7.65
N LEU A 28 13.30 -1.91 7.49
CA LEU A 28 14.10 -1.26 8.53
C LEU A 28 13.71 0.21 8.76
N ALA A 29 13.17 0.89 7.75
CA ALA A 29 12.79 2.29 7.84
C ALA A 29 11.52 2.53 8.69
N PHE A 30 10.72 1.48 8.95
CA PHE A 30 9.52 1.58 9.78
C PHE A 30 9.76 0.95 11.15
N GLU A 31 9.46 1.71 12.21
CA GLU A 31 9.63 1.27 13.59
C GLU A 31 8.69 0.13 13.97
N PHE A 32 7.44 0.18 13.51
CA PHE A 32 6.41 -0.80 13.85
C PHE A 32 6.22 -1.82 12.71
N TYR A 33 6.28 -3.10 13.04
CA TYR A 33 5.94 -4.21 12.14
C TYR A 33 4.58 -3.99 11.44
N THR A 34 3.61 -3.51 12.21
CA THR A 34 2.25 -3.22 11.74
C THR A 34 2.11 -2.05 10.77
N HIS A 35 3.19 -1.31 10.47
CA HIS A 35 3.15 -0.29 9.43
C HIS A 35 3.08 -0.87 8.03
N LEU A 36 3.71 -2.03 7.82
CA LEU A 36 3.76 -2.70 6.52
C LEU A 36 2.96 -4.00 6.51
N HIS A 37 2.63 -4.57 7.67
CA HIS A 37 1.93 -5.86 7.74
C HIS A 37 0.52 -5.82 7.12
N PRO A 38 -0.35 -4.85 7.43
CA PRO A 38 -1.63 -4.71 6.74
C PRO A 38 -1.36 -4.48 5.25
N PHE A 39 -1.91 -5.35 4.40
CA PHE A 39 -1.65 -5.30 2.96
C PHE A 39 -0.16 -5.43 2.59
N GLY A 40 0.65 -6.24 3.29
CA GLY A 40 2.10 -6.32 3.06
C GLY A 40 2.53 -6.57 1.61
N LEU A 41 1.80 -7.37 0.83
CA LEU A 41 2.09 -7.56 -0.60
C LEU A 41 1.87 -6.27 -1.42
N THR A 42 0.91 -5.43 -1.03
CA THR A 42 0.70 -4.10 -1.63
C THR A 42 1.92 -3.21 -1.39
N HIS A 43 2.37 -3.08 -0.14
CA HIS A 43 3.55 -2.26 0.17
C HIS A 43 4.78 -2.78 -0.58
N PHE A 44 4.96 -4.10 -0.60
CA PHE A 44 6.04 -4.76 -1.33
C PHE A 44 6.02 -4.39 -2.82
N THR A 45 4.89 -4.64 -3.50
CA THR A 45 4.76 -4.36 -4.93
C THR A 45 4.82 -2.87 -5.25
N PHE A 46 4.30 -2.01 -4.38
CA PHE A 46 4.41 -0.56 -4.50
C PHE A 46 5.88 -0.12 -4.52
N PHE A 47 6.68 -0.46 -3.51
CA PHE A 47 8.05 0.05 -3.45
C PHE A 47 8.90 -0.42 -4.64
N HIS A 48 8.74 -1.68 -5.06
CA HIS A 48 9.45 -2.18 -6.23
C HIS A 48 8.99 -1.48 -7.51
N SER A 49 7.67 -1.43 -7.76
CA SER A 49 7.14 -0.82 -8.97
C SER A 49 7.44 0.68 -9.03
N PHE A 50 7.31 1.41 -7.91
CA PHE A 50 7.59 2.83 -7.82
C PHE A 50 9.07 3.15 -8.03
N VAL A 51 9.97 2.44 -7.36
CA VAL A 51 11.43 2.66 -7.50
C VAL A 51 11.88 2.32 -8.92
N CYS A 52 11.50 1.15 -9.44
CA CYS A 52 11.85 0.77 -10.82
C CYS A 52 11.26 1.76 -11.85
N SER A 53 10.01 2.18 -11.68
CA SER A 53 9.38 3.15 -12.59
C SER A 53 10.04 4.53 -12.52
N THR A 54 10.49 4.95 -11.33
CA THR A 54 11.20 6.23 -11.14
C THR A 54 12.59 6.18 -11.77
N LEU A 55 13.36 5.13 -11.52
CA LEU A 55 14.71 4.97 -12.09
C LEU A 55 14.68 4.80 -13.62
N LEU A 56 13.60 4.21 -14.15
CA LEU A 56 13.45 3.99 -15.58
C LEU A 56 12.70 5.12 -16.30
N ILE A 57 12.31 6.21 -15.61
CA ILE A 57 11.58 7.30 -16.26
C ILE A 57 12.34 7.82 -17.48
N GLU A 58 13.65 8.03 -17.36
CA GLU A 58 14.48 8.57 -18.43
C GLU A 58 14.70 7.63 -19.59
N PRO A 59 15.19 6.38 -19.41
CA PRO A 59 15.32 5.46 -20.54
C PRO A 59 13.98 5.17 -21.21
N VAL A 60 12.86 5.29 -20.48
CA VAL A 60 11.52 5.17 -21.06
C VAL A 60 11.11 6.42 -21.85
N THR A 61 11.41 7.64 -21.39
CA THR A 61 10.85 8.89 -21.95
C THR A 61 11.81 9.71 -22.83
N TYR A 62 13.12 9.62 -22.63
CA TYR A 62 14.11 10.48 -23.27
C TYR A 62 15.27 9.65 -23.86
N GLU A 63 15.47 9.72 -25.18
CA GLU A 63 16.68 9.25 -25.87
C GLU A 63 17.69 10.42 -26.00
N THR A 64 18.18 11.00 -24.90
CA THR A 64 19.00 12.25 -24.92
C THR A 64 20.41 12.11 -24.34
N LYS A 65 21.31 13.03 -24.71
CA LYS A 65 22.73 13.10 -24.27
C LYS A 65 22.87 13.22 -22.73
N GLU A 66 23.93 12.64 -22.18
CA GLU A 66 24.12 12.32 -20.75
C GLU A 66 24.06 13.51 -19.76
N ALA A 67 24.46 14.73 -20.13
CA ALA A 67 24.54 15.85 -19.15
C ALA A 67 23.17 16.49 -18.83
N SER A 68 22.27 16.58 -19.80
CA SER A 68 20.88 17.06 -19.57
C SER A 68 20.02 16.01 -18.86
N LEU A 69 20.46 14.76 -18.89
CA LEU A 69 19.79 13.59 -18.32
C LEU A 69 19.84 13.66 -16.78
N LEU A 70 21.03 13.74 -16.19
CA LEU A 70 21.17 13.80 -14.73
C LEU A 70 20.37 14.95 -14.08
N LEU A 71 20.35 16.13 -14.71
CA LEU A 71 19.60 17.30 -14.21
C LEU A 71 18.09 17.04 -14.21
N LEU A 72 17.58 16.37 -15.24
CA LEU A 72 16.16 16.09 -15.38
C LEU A 72 15.72 15.04 -14.35
N LEU A 73 16.46 13.95 -14.18
CA LEU A 73 16.22 12.97 -13.10
C LEU A 73 16.19 13.65 -11.72
N HIS A 74 17.16 14.53 -11.44
CA HIS A 74 17.21 15.26 -10.18
C HIS A 74 15.95 16.11 -9.97
N LEU A 75 15.50 16.83 -11.00
CA LEU A 75 14.27 17.62 -10.91
C LEU A 75 13.05 16.73 -10.62
N HIS A 76 12.94 15.58 -11.29
CA HIS A 76 11.86 14.62 -11.05
C HIS A 76 11.87 14.09 -9.62
N LEU A 77 13.05 13.72 -9.10
CA LEU A 77 13.22 13.26 -7.73
C LEU A 77 12.87 14.34 -6.70
N VAL A 78 13.26 15.60 -6.95
CA VAL A 78 12.90 16.74 -6.08
C VAL A 78 11.39 16.93 -6.03
N ILE A 79 10.70 16.85 -7.17
CA ILE A 79 9.24 16.99 -7.21
C ILE A 79 8.57 15.80 -6.50
N LEU A 80 9.01 14.56 -6.75
CA LEU A 80 8.48 13.38 -6.05
C LEU A 80 8.69 13.48 -4.54
N PHE A 81 9.85 13.95 -4.10
CA PHE A 81 10.13 14.24 -2.70
C PHE A 81 9.16 15.30 -2.15
N GLY A 82 8.95 16.40 -2.87
CA GLY A 82 7.98 17.44 -2.50
C GLY A 82 6.55 16.91 -2.36
N VAL A 83 6.10 16.07 -3.31
CA VAL A 83 4.79 15.40 -3.24
C VAL A 83 4.70 14.48 -2.03
N GLY A 84 5.76 13.73 -1.73
CA GLY A 84 5.83 12.86 -0.56
C GLY A 84 5.74 13.63 0.75
N VAL A 85 6.50 14.71 0.89
CA VAL A 85 6.46 15.59 2.07
C VAL A 85 5.08 16.21 2.23
N LEU A 86 4.49 16.75 1.16
CA LEU A 86 3.18 17.37 1.20
C LEU A 86 2.08 16.37 1.57
N SER A 87 2.09 15.17 0.98
CA SER A 87 1.13 14.11 1.28
C SER A 87 1.24 13.65 2.73
N SER A 88 2.47 13.48 3.22
CA SER A 88 2.73 13.12 4.61
C SER A 88 2.28 14.21 5.58
N ALA A 89 2.55 15.49 5.27
CA ALA A 89 2.13 16.61 6.09
C ALA A 89 0.60 16.71 6.15
N ALA A 90 -0.09 16.61 5.01
CA ALA A 90 -1.55 16.63 4.94
C ALA A 90 -2.19 15.51 5.77
N LEU A 91 -1.62 14.30 5.75
CA LEU A 91 -2.11 13.19 6.57
C LEU A 91 -1.85 13.39 8.06
N LYS A 92 -0.70 13.95 8.42
CA LYS A 92 -0.36 14.27 9.81
C LYS A 92 -1.31 15.35 10.36
N GLU A 93 -1.58 16.39 9.58
CA GLU A 93 -2.52 17.46 9.94
C GLU A 93 -3.96 16.97 10.08
N ALA A 94 -4.35 15.97 9.28
CA ALA A 94 -5.66 15.34 9.40
C ALA A 94 -5.88 14.63 10.76
N LYS A 95 -4.84 14.48 11.61
CA LYS A 95 -4.88 13.92 12.98
C LYS A 95 -5.74 12.66 13.06
N LEU A 96 -5.51 11.74 12.12
CA LEU A 96 -6.34 10.55 12.00
C LEU A 96 -6.07 9.60 13.17
N LYS A 97 -6.95 9.59 14.18
CA LYS A 97 -6.87 8.62 15.28
C LYS A 97 -6.93 7.17 14.78
N ALA A 98 -7.69 6.93 13.72
CA ALA A 98 -7.79 5.62 13.08
C ALA A 98 -7.77 5.73 11.56
N GLN A 99 -7.18 4.73 10.92
CA GLN A 99 -7.23 4.56 9.47
C GLN A 99 -8.66 4.27 9.00
N LYS A 100 -9.14 5.04 8.01
CA LYS A 100 -10.50 4.90 7.48
C LYS A 100 -10.54 4.01 6.24
N LEU A 101 -11.49 3.06 6.20
CA LEU A 101 -11.68 2.16 5.06
C LEU A 101 -11.89 2.90 3.73
N ASN A 102 -12.62 4.02 3.72
CA ASN A 102 -12.85 4.80 2.51
C ASN A 102 -11.56 5.43 1.95
N HIS A 103 -10.63 5.86 2.81
CA HIS A 103 -9.32 6.34 2.36
C HIS A 103 -8.49 5.20 1.77
N VAL A 104 -8.52 4.03 2.40
CA VAL A 104 -7.84 2.82 1.90
C VAL A 104 -8.38 2.42 0.51
N ILE A 105 -9.70 2.40 0.33
CA ILE A 105 -10.35 2.13 -0.96
C ILE A 105 -9.94 3.17 -2.01
N LEU A 106 -9.98 4.46 -1.65
CA LEU A 106 -9.57 5.53 -2.55
C LEU A 106 -8.10 5.40 -2.95
N GLY A 107 -7.21 5.09 -2.00
CA GLY A 107 -5.80 4.81 -2.22
C GLY A 107 -5.62 3.71 -3.26
N PHE A 108 -6.21 2.54 -3.03
CA PHE A 108 -6.13 1.43 -4.00
C PHE A 108 -6.68 1.77 -5.39
N PHE A 109 -7.80 2.50 -5.46
CA PHE A 109 -8.39 2.92 -6.73
C PHE A 109 -7.44 3.83 -7.53
N VAL A 110 -6.85 4.84 -6.87
CA VAL A 110 -5.91 5.77 -7.51
C VAL A 110 -4.59 5.08 -7.88
N MET A 111 -4.09 4.17 -7.04
CA MET A 111 -2.92 3.35 -7.37
C MET A 111 -3.15 2.50 -8.61
N LEU A 112 -4.32 1.86 -8.73
CA LEU A 112 -4.68 1.07 -9.90
C LEU A 112 -4.69 1.94 -11.17
N LEU A 113 -5.38 3.08 -11.13
CA LEU A 113 -5.41 4.03 -12.25
C LEU A 113 -4.01 4.51 -12.64
N SER A 114 -3.17 4.80 -11.65
CA SER A 114 -1.80 5.25 -11.86
C SER A 114 -0.95 4.18 -12.53
N VAL A 115 -1.01 2.93 -12.06
CA VAL A 115 -0.26 1.81 -12.64
C VAL A 115 -0.67 1.54 -14.09
N TRP A 116 -1.97 1.56 -14.41
CA TRP A 116 -2.42 1.43 -15.79
C TRP A 116 -2.00 2.60 -16.69
N THR A 117 -1.95 3.81 -16.14
CA THR A 117 -1.45 4.99 -16.85
C THR A 117 0.05 4.89 -17.13
N LEU A 118 0.84 4.42 -16.16
CA LEU A 118 2.27 4.12 -16.34
C LEU A 118 2.48 3.07 -17.43
N PHE A 119 1.76 1.96 -17.35
CA PHE A 119 1.81 0.87 -18.32
C PHE A 119 1.48 1.35 -19.74
N GLY A 120 0.35 2.07 -19.91
CA GLY A 120 -0.05 2.61 -21.20
C GLY A 120 0.95 3.64 -21.76
N SER A 121 1.54 4.45 -20.89
CA SER A 121 2.58 5.42 -21.28
C SER A 121 3.85 4.73 -21.77
N ILE A 122 4.30 3.67 -21.11
CA ILE A 122 5.45 2.86 -21.57
C ILE A 122 5.20 2.31 -22.97
N ILE A 123 4.01 1.76 -23.23
CA ILE A 123 3.65 1.22 -24.55
C ILE A 123 3.61 2.33 -25.59
N ALA A 124 2.91 3.44 -25.32
CA ALA A 124 2.78 4.54 -26.27
C ALA A 124 4.13 5.16 -26.64
N ILE A 125 5.01 5.36 -25.65
CA ILE A 125 6.37 5.87 -25.91
C ILE A 125 7.21 4.83 -26.66
N GLY A 126 7.04 3.54 -26.36
CA GLY A 126 7.67 2.45 -27.11
C GLY A 126 7.35 2.50 -28.62
N PHE A 127 6.13 2.91 -28.97
CA PHE A 127 5.71 3.16 -30.36
C PHE A 127 6.04 4.57 -30.89
N ARG A 128 6.81 5.37 -30.14
CA ARG A 128 7.17 6.76 -30.45
C ARG A 128 5.95 7.67 -30.64
N TYR A 129 4.80 7.33 -30.07
CA TYR A 129 3.56 8.07 -30.22
C TYR A 129 3.50 9.22 -29.19
N LYS A 130 3.50 10.47 -29.67
CA LYS A 130 3.37 11.70 -28.85
C LYS A 130 4.19 11.65 -27.55
N VAL A 131 5.47 11.31 -27.66
CA VAL A 131 6.38 11.04 -26.52
C VAL A 131 6.29 12.10 -25.40
N PRO A 132 6.28 13.42 -25.65
CA PRO A 132 6.20 14.41 -24.57
C PRO A 132 4.91 14.32 -23.75
N VAL A 133 3.79 14.01 -24.40
CA VAL A 133 2.48 13.89 -23.73
C VAL A 133 2.46 12.67 -22.81
N PHE A 134 2.92 11.52 -23.32
CA PHE A 134 2.94 10.29 -22.53
C PHE A 134 4.04 10.30 -21.46
N GLY A 135 5.15 11.01 -21.67
CA GLY A 135 6.15 11.24 -20.62
C GLY A 135 5.59 12.09 -19.48
N PHE A 136 4.84 13.15 -19.80
CA PHE A 136 4.14 13.94 -18.79
C PHE A 136 3.08 13.13 -18.02
N MET A 137 2.27 12.33 -18.73
CA MET A 137 1.29 11.44 -18.09
C MET A 137 1.94 10.38 -17.21
N TYR A 138 3.07 9.81 -17.65
CA TYR A 138 3.87 8.89 -16.84
C TYR A 138 4.32 9.53 -15.53
N PHE A 139 4.83 10.77 -15.59
CA PHE A 139 5.25 11.50 -14.41
C PHE A 139 4.09 11.83 -13.46
N LEU A 140 2.97 12.32 -13.98
CA LEU A 140 1.78 12.56 -13.17
C LEU A 140 1.28 11.28 -12.49
N ALA A 141 1.33 10.15 -13.19
CA ALA A 141 0.97 8.86 -12.64
C ALA A 141 1.92 8.41 -11.51
N LEU A 142 3.23 8.69 -11.60
CA LEU A 142 4.16 8.45 -10.48
C LEU A 142 3.81 9.30 -9.25
N CYS A 143 3.56 10.59 -9.44
CA CYS A 143 3.15 11.48 -8.34
C CYS A 143 1.84 11.00 -7.70
N SER A 144 0.86 10.61 -8.52
CA SER A 144 -0.43 10.09 -8.06
C SER A 144 -0.29 8.75 -7.34
N LEU A 145 0.58 7.86 -7.83
CA LEU A 145 0.91 6.57 -7.20
C LEU A 145 1.54 6.78 -5.82
N LEU A 146 2.47 7.73 -5.67
CA LEU A 146 3.07 8.08 -4.39
C LEU A 146 2.04 8.66 -3.42
N ALA A 147 1.26 9.65 -3.84
CA ALA A 147 0.25 10.30 -3.00
C ALA A 147 -0.84 9.31 -2.55
N SER A 148 -1.23 8.36 -3.41
CA SER A 148 -2.24 7.34 -3.06
C SER A 148 -1.70 6.25 -2.13
N TRP A 149 -0.40 5.93 -2.18
CA TRP A 149 0.22 5.06 -1.17
C TRP A 149 0.13 5.65 0.24
N PHE A 150 0.28 6.97 0.37
CA PHE A 150 0.10 7.64 1.65
C PHE A 150 -1.31 7.43 2.24
N LEU A 151 -2.36 7.32 1.43
CA LEU A 151 -3.71 7.00 1.90
C LEU A 151 -3.83 5.57 2.49
N LEU A 152 -2.93 4.67 2.12
CA LEU A 152 -2.81 3.31 2.68
C LEU A 152 -1.86 3.24 3.88
N CYS A 153 -0.98 4.22 4.00
CA CYS A 153 -0.01 4.28 5.08
C CYS A 153 -0.71 4.57 6.41
N ASN A 154 -0.39 3.80 7.44
CA ASN A 154 -0.98 3.91 8.78
C ASN A 154 0.02 4.48 9.82
N VAL A 155 1.21 4.92 9.37
CA VAL A 155 2.29 5.44 10.24
C VAL A 155 1.85 6.61 11.12
N TRP A 156 0.86 7.37 10.65
CA TRP A 156 0.37 8.57 11.33
C TRP A 156 -0.93 8.35 12.11
N SER A 157 -1.45 7.12 12.15
CA SER A 157 -2.68 6.78 12.87
C SER A 157 -2.39 5.97 14.12
N ASP A 158 -3.14 6.17 15.20
CA ASP A 158 -2.97 5.35 16.41
C ASP A 158 -3.51 3.93 16.23
N LEU A 159 -4.55 3.79 15.41
CA LEU A 159 -5.18 2.52 15.09
C LEU A 159 -5.11 2.27 13.59
N TYR A 160 -4.62 1.08 13.21
CA TYR A 160 -4.62 0.64 11.83
C TYR A 160 -5.80 -0.26 11.53
N LEU A 161 -6.16 -0.32 10.25
CA LEU A 161 -7.21 -1.19 9.75
C LEU A 161 -6.62 -2.49 9.21
N THR A 162 -7.23 -3.62 9.55
CA THR A 162 -6.95 -4.90 8.87
C THR A 162 -8.25 -5.63 8.53
N LEU A 163 -8.24 -6.38 7.44
CA LEU A 163 -9.36 -7.23 7.05
C LEU A 163 -9.32 -8.55 7.83
N PRO A 164 -10.48 -9.11 8.22
CA PRO A 164 -10.55 -10.45 8.78
C PRO A 164 -9.92 -11.46 7.81
N PRO A 165 -9.28 -12.55 8.29
CA PRO A 165 -8.60 -13.51 7.42
C PRO A 165 -9.46 -13.99 6.25
N LYS A 166 -10.73 -14.33 6.49
CA LYS A 166 -11.69 -14.75 5.46
C LYS A 166 -11.92 -13.71 4.35
N ASP A 167 -11.74 -12.42 4.65
CA ASP A 167 -11.99 -11.31 3.73
C ASP A 167 -10.69 -10.86 3.03
N GLN A 168 -9.51 -11.23 3.54
CA GLN A 168 -8.22 -10.96 2.88
C GLN A 168 -8.09 -11.71 1.54
N PRO A 169 -7.60 -11.08 0.47
CA PRO A 169 -7.66 -11.66 -0.88
C PRO A 169 -6.86 -12.96 -1.04
N PHE A 170 -5.71 -13.05 -0.38
CA PHE A 170 -4.79 -14.18 -0.53
C PHE A 170 -4.96 -15.26 0.53
N PHE A 171 -6.04 -15.18 1.32
CA PHE A 171 -6.42 -16.22 2.25
C PHE A 171 -7.39 -17.20 1.56
N GLY A 172 -6.90 -18.41 1.28
CA GLY A 172 -7.64 -19.42 0.51
C GLY A 172 -7.75 -19.08 -0.99
N ILE A 173 -8.56 -19.86 -1.71
CA ILE A 173 -8.79 -19.67 -3.15
C ILE A 173 -10.08 -18.89 -3.35
N LYS A 174 -9.99 -17.73 -4.01
CA LYS A 174 -11.13 -16.85 -4.29
C LYS A 174 -11.29 -16.62 -5.78
N ILE A 175 -12.51 -16.73 -6.28
CA ILE A 175 -12.80 -16.67 -7.72
C ILE A 175 -12.35 -15.35 -8.36
N TYR A 176 -12.57 -14.20 -7.70
CA TYR A 176 -12.15 -12.90 -8.23
C TYR A 176 -10.63 -12.77 -8.33
N VAL A 177 -9.88 -13.41 -7.42
CA VAL A 177 -8.41 -13.43 -7.47
C VAL A 177 -7.94 -14.24 -8.67
N VAL A 178 -8.56 -15.39 -8.94
CA VAL A 178 -8.26 -16.20 -10.14
C VAL A 178 -8.56 -15.41 -11.40
N LEU A 179 -9.73 -14.76 -11.49
CA LEU A 179 -10.12 -13.98 -12.66
C LEU A 179 -9.19 -12.79 -12.90
N PHE A 180 -8.85 -12.02 -11.86
CA PHE A 180 -7.85 -10.95 -11.99
C PHE A 180 -6.49 -11.50 -12.37
N GLY A 181 -6.08 -12.64 -11.82
CA GLY A 181 -4.81 -13.29 -12.17
C GLY A 181 -4.74 -13.65 -13.65
N LEU A 182 -5.77 -14.30 -14.21
CA LEU A 182 -5.83 -14.65 -15.62
C LEU A 182 -5.81 -13.43 -16.54
N LEU A 183 -6.53 -12.36 -16.18
CA LEU A 183 -6.54 -11.10 -16.92
C LEU A 183 -5.13 -10.48 -16.97
N HIS A 184 -4.49 -10.30 -15.81
CA HIS A 184 -3.17 -9.67 -15.74
C HIS A 184 -2.09 -10.52 -16.40
N LEU A 185 -2.17 -11.85 -16.27
CA LEU A 185 -1.26 -12.78 -16.94
C LEU A 185 -1.36 -12.67 -18.46
N SER A 186 -2.59 -12.62 -19.00
CA SER A 186 -2.80 -12.48 -20.45
C SER A 186 -2.19 -11.19 -20.99
N ILE A 187 -2.36 -10.07 -20.27
CA ILE A 187 -1.81 -8.76 -20.65
C ILE A 187 -0.28 -8.74 -20.48
N SER A 188 0.25 -9.45 -19.48
CA SER A 188 1.69 -9.62 -19.27
C SER A 188 2.35 -10.38 -20.42
N ILE A 189 1.72 -11.47 -20.90
CA ILE A 189 2.18 -12.20 -22.09
C ILE A 189 2.18 -11.28 -23.31
N ALA A 190 1.12 -10.50 -23.53
CA ALA A 190 1.08 -9.55 -24.63
C ALA A 190 2.21 -8.50 -24.53
N SER A 191 2.49 -8.02 -23.32
CA SER A 191 3.54 -7.01 -23.07
C SER A 191 4.94 -7.47 -23.47
N PHE A 192 5.23 -8.76 -23.30
CA PHE A 192 6.50 -9.38 -23.73
C PHE A 192 6.78 -9.15 -25.22
N PHE A 193 5.73 -9.18 -26.05
CA PHE A 193 5.84 -9.00 -27.50
C PHE A 193 5.73 -7.54 -27.94
N LEU A 194 5.26 -6.63 -27.09
CA LEU A 194 4.94 -5.24 -27.46
C LEU A 194 6.05 -4.23 -27.13
N THR A 195 6.89 -4.48 -26.12
CA THR A 195 7.87 -3.48 -25.68
C THR A 195 9.15 -4.10 -25.13
N LYS A 196 10.29 -3.43 -25.38
CA LYS A 196 11.58 -3.79 -24.77
C LYS A 196 11.59 -3.61 -23.25
N PHE A 197 10.66 -2.82 -22.71
CA PHE A 197 10.48 -2.59 -21.27
C PHE A 197 9.51 -3.60 -20.63
N TRP A 198 9.32 -4.77 -21.25
CA TRP A 198 8.42 -5.80 -20.74
C TRP A 198 8.67 -6.19 -19.27
N PRO A 199 9.90 -6.20 -18.70
CA PRO A 199 10.09 -6.55 -17.30
C PRO A 199 9.41 -5.54 -16.35
N LEU A 200 9.49 -4.24 -16.69
CA LEU A 200 8.81 -3.18 -15.94
C LEU A 200 7.30 -3.29 -16.10
N CYS A 201 6.81 -3.58 -17.32
CA CYS A 201 5.40 -3.82 -17.56
C CYS A 201 4.86 -5.01 -16.75
N CYS A 202 5.60 -6.12 -16.66
CA CYS A 202 5.23 -7.27 -15.84
C CYS A 202 5.19 -6.93 -14.35
N LEU A 203 6.16 -6.13 -13.86
CA LEU A 203 6.16 -5.64 -12.48
C LEU A 203 4.95 -4.74 -12.19
N LEU A 204 4.62 -3.83 -13.09
CA LEU A 204 3.44 -2.96 -13.00
C LEU A 204 2.15 -3.79 -13.02
N LEU A 205 2.03 -4.78 -13.92
CA LEU A 205 0.87 -5.66 -13.96
C LEU A 205 0.74 -6.53 -12.71
N PHE A 206 1.85 -6.97 -12.12
CA PHE A 206 1.84 -7.66 -10.84
C PHE A 206 1.35 -6.74 -9.70
N ALA A 207 1.83 -5.49 -9.64
CA ALA A 207 1.33 -4.50 -8.70
C ALA A 207 -0.18 -4.23 -8.91
N SER A 208 -0.61 -4.04 -10.16
CA SER A 208 -2.02 -3.86 -10.53
C SER A 208 -2.90 -5.04 -10.09
N PHE A 209 -2.41 -6.28 -10.25
CA PHE A 209 -3.11 -7.48 -9.79
C PHE A 209 -3.32 -7.44 -8.27
N VAL A 210 -2.27 -7.14 -7.52
CA VAL A 210 -2.31 -7.06 -6.05
C VAL A 210 -3.25 -5.94 -5.60
N PHE A 211 -3.18 -4.76 -6.23
CA PHE A 211 -4.05 -3.63 -5.91
C PHE A 211 -5.51 -3.94 -6.23
N SER A 212 -5.79 -4.60 -7.36
CA SER A 212 -7.15 -5.01 -7.76
C SER A 212 -7.77 -5.97 -6.75
N CYS A 213 -7.00 -6.98 -6.31
CA CYS A 213 -7.47 -7.95 -5.33
C CYS A 213 -7.76 -7.31 -3.96
N ASN A 214 -6.89 -6.42 -3.50
CA ASN A 214 -7.09 -5.70 -2.24
C ASN A 214 -8.22 -4.68 -2.33
N LEU A 215 -8.33 -3.94 -3.44
CA LEU A 215 -9.43 -3.01 -3.70
C LEU A 215 -10.77 -3.73 -3.63
N TRP A 216 -10.88 -4.86 -4.34
CA TRP A 216 -12.09 -5.69 -4.33
C TRP A 216 -12.44 -6.13 -2.91
N SER A 217 -11.46 -6.63 -2.17
CA SER A 217 -11.65 -7.12 -0.80
C SER A 217 -12.12 -5.99 0.13
N CYS A 218 -11.49 -4.81 0.05
CA CYS A 218 -11.89 -3.64 0.85
C CYS A 218 -13.26 -3.11 0.47
N PHE A 219 -13.60 -3.11 -0.83
CA PHE A 219 -14.86 -2.59 -1.31
C PHE A 219 -16.05 -3.46 -0.87
N PHE A 220 -15.89 -4.79 -0.95
CA PHE A 220 -16.95 -5.75 -0.66
C PHE A 220 -16.92 -6.33 0.77
N THR A 221 -15.95 -5.93 1.60
CA THR A 221 -15.88 -6.43 2.98
C THR A 221 -17.12 -6.04 3.77
N LYS A 222 -17.62 -6.97 4.59
CA LYS A 222 -18.74 -6.71 5.51
C LYS A 222 -18.26 -6.15 6.85
N SER A 223 -16.99 -6.35 7.17
CA SER A 223 -16.39 -5.91 8.43
C SER A 223 -14.88 -5.79 8.33
N TYR A 224 -14.29 -4.99 9.22
CA TYR A 224 -12.85 -4.90 9.41
C TYR A 224 -12.50 -4.81 10.89
N TYR A 225 -11.23 -4.98 11.23
CA TYR A 225 -10.73 -4.78 12.58
C TYR A 225 -9.96 -3.47 12.66
N LEU A 226 -10.16 -2.76 13.77
CA LEU A 226 -9.25 -1.70 14.21
C LEU A 226 -8.30 -2.28 15.23
N CYS A 227 -7.01 -2.07 14.98
CA CYS A 227 -5.95 -2.68 15.76
C CYS A 227 -4.95 -1.65 16.28
N GLU A 228 -4.40 -1.89 17.46
CA GLU A 228 -3.26 -1.13 17.97
C GLU A 228 -1.95 -1.61 17.32
N HIS A 229 -1.01 -0.68 17.15
CA HIS A 229 0.27 -0.97 16.52
C HIS A 229 1.15 -1.90 17.36
N ARG A 230 1.71 -2.92 16.71
CA ARG A 230 2.74 -3.82 17.26
C ARG A 230 4.10 -3.49 16.69
N ARG A 231 5.12 -3.42 17.57
CA ARG A 231 6.50 -3.10 17.18
C ARG A 231 7.13 -4.31 16.50
N HIS A 232 6.87 -5.50 17.03
CA HIS A 232 7.41 -6.76 16.54
C HIS A 232 6.32 -7.78 16.22
N GLU A 233 6.66 -8.77 15.40
CA GLU A 233 5.76 -9.86 15.02
C GLU A 233 5.33 -10.71 16.22
N TRP A 234 6.22 -10.95 17.18
CA TRP A 234 5.90 -11.74 18.37
C TRP A 234 4.93 -11.03 19.33
N ASP A 235 4.86 -9.70 19.29
CA ASP A 235 3.90 -8.91 20.09
C ASP A 235 2.45 -9.16 19.65
N MET A 236 2.22 -9.76 18.47
CA MET A 236 0.88 -10.10 17.97
C MET A 236 0.17 -11.16 18.84
N GLN A 237 0.92 -11.95 19.62
CA GLN A 237 0.36 -12.94 20.54
C GLN A 237 -0.04 -12.35 21.89
N GLU A 238 0.38 -11.12 22.18
CA GLU A 238 0.07 -10.43 23.43
C GLU A 238 -1.36 -9.89 23.39
N SER A 239 -1.99 -9.80 24.57
CA SER A 239 -3.35 -9.26 24.68
C SER A 239 -3.36 -7.75 24.43
N PRO A 240 -4.31 -7.23 23.62
CA PRO A 240 -5.28 -7.96 22.81
C PRO A 240 -4.63 -8.67 21.62
N ILE A 241 -5.01 -9.94 21.40
CA ILE A 241 -4.46 -10.78 20.32
C ILE A 241 -4.62 -10.08 18.96
N ASP A 242 -3.57 -10.11 18.15
CA ASP A 242 -3.44 -9.40 16.88
C ASP A 242 -3.61 -7.86 16.98
N GLY A 243 -3.56 -7.33 18.20
CA GLY A 243 -3.83 -5.93 18.51
C GLY A 243 -5.31 -5.54 18.35
N ILE A 244 -6.25 -6.48 18.20
CA ILE A 244 -7.64 -6.15 17.84
C ILE A 244 -8.36 -5.43 19.00
N ILE A 245 -8.73 -4.17 18.77
CA ILE A 245 -9.45 -3.32 19.73
C ILE A 245 -10.95 -3.29 19.45
N CYS A 246 -11.34 -3.27 18.17
CA CYS A 246 -12.73 -3.12 17.79
C CYS A 246 -13.07 -3.85 16.48
N HIS A 247 -14.23 -4.49 16.45
CA HIS A 247 -14.83 -5.05 15.24
C HIS A 247 -15.73 -4.00 14.60
N VAL A 248 -15.40 -3.57 13.38
CA VAL A 248 -16.17 -2.55 12.67
C VAL A 248 -16.97 -3.16 11.55
N VAL A 249 -18.28 -2.93 11.53
CA VAL A 249 -19.23 -3.42 10.54
C VAL A 249 -19.46 -2.36 9.47
N VAL A 250 -19.33 -2.75 8.21
CA VAL A 250 -19.52 -1.87 7.04
C VAL A 250 -21.00 -1.88 6.65
N ARG A 251 -21.76 -0.89 7.10
CA ARG A 251 -23.23 -0.90 7.00
C ARG A 251 -23.71 -1.09 5.54
N ARG A 252 -23.05 -0.43 4.59
CA ARG A 252 -23.40 -0.50 3.15
C ARG A 252 -23.37 -1.92 2.57
N ASN A 253 -22.57 -2.82 3.13
CA ASN A 253 -22.36 -4.19 2.63
C ASN A 253 -23.17 -5.23 3.41
N VAL A 254 -23.93 -4.81 4.42
CA VAL A 254 -24.79 -5.67 5.24
C VAL A 254 -26.26 -5.30 4.96
N ARG A 255 -26.72 -5.53 3.72
CA ARG A 255 -28.11 -5.26 3.26
C ARG A 255 -29.20 -6.17 3.85
N ARG A 256 -28.97 -6.83 4.99
CA ARG A 256 -29.93 -7.74 5.67
C ARG A 256 -29.75 -7.80 7.19
N VAL A 257 -29.39 -6.70 7.83
CA VAL A 257 -29.77 -6.51 9.25
C VAL A 257 -30.98 -5.59 9.25
N GLU A 258 -32.05 -6.05 8.59
CA GLU A 258 -33.39 -5.64 9.00
C GLU A 258 -33.52 -6.04 10.49
N HIS A 259 -33.87 -5.08 11.33
CA HIS A 259 -34.37 -5.32 12.69
C HIS A 259 -33.43 -5.91 13.76
N ARG A 260 -32.14 -5.55 13.80
CA ARG A 260 -31.40 -5.59 15.09
C ARG A 260 -30.62 -4.30 15.32
N THR A 261 -31.24 -3.37 16.03
CA THR A 261 -30.65 -2.17 16.64
C THR A 261 -29.55 -2.46 17.67
N LYS A 262 -29.15 -3.71 17.87
CA LYS A 262 -28.06 -4.10 18.77
C LYS A 262 -27.05 -4.97 18.01
N LEU A 263 -25.92 -4.36 17.65
CA LEU A 263 -24.70 -5.09 17.35
C LEU A 263 -24.25 -5.90 18.58
N PRO A 264 -23.50 -6.99 18.40
CA PRO A 264 -22.85 -7.66 19.53
C PRO A 264 -21.97 -6.68 20.31
N ILE A 265 -21.75 -6.95 21.59
CA ILE A 265 -20.85 -6.15 22.44
C ILE A 265 -19.45 -6.15 21.79
N GLY A 266 -18.84 -4.97 21.68
CA GLY A 266 -17.52 -4.78 21.04
C GLY A 266 -17.54 -4.50 19.54
N PHE A 267 -18.73 -4.47 18.92
CA PHE A 267 -18.90 -4.11 17.51
C PHE A 267 -19.42 -2.68 17.35
N GLN A 268 -18.89 -1.96 16.38
CA GLN A 268 -19.37 -0.63 15.98
C GLN A 268 -19.64 -0.59 14.47
N PHE A 269 -20.48 0.32 14.01
CA PHE A 269 -20.62 0.57 12.57
C PHE A 269 -19.57 1.59 12.10
N ASP A 270 -19.13 1.46 10.84
CA ASP A 270 -18.13 2.34 10.23
C ASP A 270 -18.57 3.80 10.13
N ASP A 271 -19.87 4.07 10.04
CA ASP A 271 -20.46 5.40 9.92
C ASP A 271 -20.68 6.13 11.25
N VAL A 272 -20.68 5.41 12.39
CA VAL A 272 -20.89 5.96 13.73
C VAL A 272 -19.80 5.52 14.73
N LEU A 273 -18.59 5.23 14.21
CA LEU A 273 -17.46 4.77 14.99
C LEU A 273 -17.02 5.83 16.02
N ASP A 274 -17.17 5.51 17.30
CA ASP A 274 -16.61 6.29 18.41
C ASP A 274 -15.24 5.70 18.83
N ILE A 275 -14.18 6.40 18.40
CA ILE A 275 -12.80 6.05 18.72
C ILE A 275 -12.42 6.50 20.14
N ASN A 276 -13.05 7.55 20.67
CA ASN A 276 -12.68 8.11 21.98
C ASN A 276 -13.10 7.18 23.14
N GLY A 277 -14.13 6.36 22.92
CA GLY A 277 -14.55 5.34 23.87
C GLY A 277 -13.73 4.04 23.84
N LEU A 278 -12.77 3.91 22.91
CA LEU A 278 -11.92 2.71 22.81
C LEU A 278 -10.70 2.83 23.72
N TRP A 279 -10.36 1.73 24.40
CA TRP A 279 -9.15 1.64 25.23
C TRP A 279 -8.03 0.98 24.43
N TYR A 280 -6.96 1.71 24.14
CA TYR A 280 -5.82 1.25 23.34
C TYR A 280 -4.54 2.00 23.70
N THR A 281 -3.38 1.44 23.32
CA THR A 281 -2.09 2.08 23.51
C THR A 281 -1.83 3.10 22.40
N VAL A 282 -1.71 4.39 22.76
CA VAL A 282 -1.39 5.47 21.81
C VAL A 282 0.08 5.40 21.40
N LEU A 283 0.36 5.59 20.11
CA LEU A 283 1.71 5.68 19.56
C LEU A 283 2.52 6.79 20.26
N GLU A 284 3.76 6.48 20.62
CA GLU A 284 4.65 7.38 21.37
C GLU A 284 4.99 8.67 20.59
N SER A 285 4.98 8.61 19.26
CA SER A 285 5.12 9.77 18.36
C SER A 285 3.99 10.80 18.47
N HIS A 286 2.79 10.40 18.91
CA HIS A 286 1.65 11.29 19.19
C HIS A 286 1.65 11.84 20.62
N ARG A 287 2.31 11.17 21.58
CA ARG A 287 2.41 11.67 22.97
C ARG A 287 3.16 13.00 23.08
N VAL A 288 4.15 13.24 22.21
CA VAL A 288 4.90 14.51 22.18
C VAL A 288 4.03 15.62 21.60
N SER A 289 3.30 15.37 20.50
CA SER A 289 2.39 16.35 19.90
C SER A 289 1.19 16.75 20.79
N HIS A 290 0.80 15.90 21.74
CA HIS A 290 -0.29 16.18 22.68
C HIS A 290 0.17 16.87 23.98
N ARG A 291 1.48 16.87 24.29
CA ARG A 291 2.04 17.62 25.43
C ARG A 291 2.37 19.08 25.09
N ASP A 292 2.49 19.40 23.81
CA ASP A 292 2.81 20.74 23.32
C ASP A 292 1.58 21.60 22.98
N ASN A 293 0.38 21.22 23.47
CA ASN A 293 -0.86 22.02 23.41
C ASN A 293 -1.50 22.16 24.78
#